data_AF-A0AAA9SR56-F1
#
_entry.id   AF-A0AAA9SR56-F1
#
_cell.length_a   1.000
_cell.length_b   1.000
_cell.length_c   1.000
_cell.angle_alpha   90.00
_cell.angle_beta   90.00
_cell.angle_gamma   90.00
#
_symmetry.space_group_name_H-M   'P 1'
#
loop_
_entity.id
_entity.type
_entity.pdbx_description
1 polymer ?
#
loop_
_entity_poly.entity_id
_entity_poly.type
_entity_poly.pdbx_seq_one_letter_code
_entity_poly.pdbx_strand_id
1 'polypeptide(L)'
;MNRELPDVQAGFRKGRGTRDQIANIYWIKEKAGELQRNIYFCFIDYAKAFDCVDHNKLWKILKEVGIPDHLTCLLRNLYAGQEATVRTGHGTTDWFQIGKEVRRGCILSPCLFNLYAEYVMRNTGLNEARAGIKIAGRNINNLRYTDDTTLMAEREELKSLLIKVKKESVRATLKLSIQKTKIMASGLISSWQIDGKTVETAADFILGAQKSRQMVTAAMKLKEACSCCC
;
A
#
# COMPACT_ATOMS: atom_id res chain seq x y z
N MET A 1 -6.08 -1.76 -16.87
CA MET A 1 -5.44 -1.60 -15.54
C MET A 1 -3.93 -1.80 -15.56
N ASN A 2 -3.40 -2.90 -16.13
CA ASN A 2 -1.94 -3.13 -16.15
C ASN A 2 -1.12 -2.03 -16.84
N ARG A 3 -1.70 -1.28 -17.78
CA ARG A 3 -1.08 -0.12 -18.43
C ARG A 3 -0.99 1.12 -17.53
N GLU A 4 -1.92 1.24 -16.58
CA GLU A 4 -2.04 2.42 -15.72
C GLU A 4 -1.25 2.29 -14.41
N LEU A 5 -0.87 1.06 -14.02
CA LEU A 5 -0.09 0.81 -12.81
C LEU A 5 1.39 0.63 -13.15
N PRO A 6 2.29 1.34 -12.46
CA PRO A 6 3.72 1.26 -12.71
C PRO A 6 4.30 -0.07 -12.24
N ASP A 7 5.52 -0.38 -12.66
CA ASP A 7 6.09 -1.69 -12.42
C ASP A 7 6.34 -2.02 -10.94
N VAL A 8 6.56 -0.98 -10.14
CA VAL A 8 6.78 -1.08 -8.70
C VAL A 8 5.55 -1.52 -7.90
N GLN A 9 4.34 -1.45 -8.48
CA GLN A 9 3.10 -1.92 -7.86
C GLN A 9 2.84 -3.38 -8.26
N ALA A 10 2.91 -4.30 -7.29
CA ALA A 10 2.67 -5.73 -7.50
C ALA A 10 1.27 -6.21 -7.07
N GLY A 11 0.56 -5.45 -6.22
CA GLY A 11 -0.71 -5.87 -5.65
C GLY A 11 -1.79 -6.09 -6.72
N PHE A 12 -2.49 -7.23 -6.65
CA PHE A 12 -3.58 -7.62 -7.57
C PHE A 12 -3.20 -7.60 -9.06
N ARG A 13 -1.96 -7.95 -9.40
CA ARG A 13 -1.49 -8.06 -10.80
C ARG A 13 -1.10 -9.49 -11.13
N LYS A 14 -1.53 -9.94 -12.31
CA LYS A 14 -1.18 -11.27 -12.82
C LYS A 14 0.34 -11.40 -12.94
N GLY A 15 0.90 -12.47 -12.37
CA GLY A 15 2.33 -12.77 -12.43
C GLY A 15 3.21 -11.91 -11.51
N ARG A 16 2.63 -11.21 -10.53
CA ARG A 16 3.37 -10.47 -9.50
C ARG A 16 2.81 -10.81 -8.13
N GLY A 17 3.69 -11.11 -7.19
CA GLY A 17 3.31 -11.52 -5.84
C GLY A 17 4.19 -10.94 -4.76
N THR A 18 3.79 -11.23 -3.53
CA THR A 18 4.53 -10.91 -2.29
C THR A 18 5.98 -11.38 -2.36
N ARG A 19 6.23 -12.58 -2.92
CA ARG A 19 7.55 -13.18 -3.07
C ARG A 19 8.49 -12.34 -3.94
N ASP A 20 7.97 -11.77 -5.02
CA ASP A 20 8.76 -10.94 -5.93
C ASP A 20 9.20 -9.65 -5.22
N GLN A 21 8.31 -9.04 -4.43
CA GLN A 21 8.66 -7.83 -3.67
C GLN A 21 9.64 -8.11 -2.53
N ILE A 22 9.53 -9.27 -1.87
CA ILE A 22 10.53 -9.72 -0.89
C ILE A 22 11.90 -9.83 -1.56
N ALA A 23 11.97 -10.56 -2.68
CA ALA A 23 13.21 -10.78 -3.41
C ALA A 23 13.84 -9.45 -3.86
N ASN A 24 13.02 -8.52 -4.37
CA ASN A 24 13.48 -7.19 -4.74
C ASN A 24 14.11 -6.43 -3.56
N ILE A 25 13.51 -6.48 -2.37
CA ILE A 25 14.07 -5.82 -1.17
C ILE A 25 15.43 -6.42 -0.80
N TYR A 26 15.55 -7.76 -0.82
CA TYR A 26 16.81 -8.43 -0.52
C TYR A 26 17.91 -8.06 -1.52
N TRP A 27 17.62 -8.13 -2.83
CA TRP A 27 18.58 -7.73 -3.86
C TRP A 27 18.97 -6.26 -3.76
N ILE A 28 18.03 -5.38 -3.43
CA ILE A 28 18.33 -3.97 -3.21
C ILE A 28 19.24 -3.78 -1.99
N LYS A 29 18.99 -4.50 -0.89
CA LYS A 29 19.85 -4.46 0.32
C LYS A 29 21.26 -4.95 0.00
N GLU A 30 21.39 -6.04 -0.75
CA GLU A 30 22.67 -6.60 -1.19
C GLU A 30 23.42 -5.63 -2.11
N LYS A 31 22.74 -5.07 -3.14
CA LYS A 31 23.33 -4.06 -4.02
C LYS A 31 23.70 -2.77 -3.31
N ALA A 32 22.93 -2.35 -2.30
CA ALA A 32 23.32 -1.22 -1.46
C ALA A 32 24.63 -1.49 -0.71
N GLY A 33 24.81 -2.73 -0.22
CA GLY A 33 26.06 -3.19 0.41
C GLY A 33 27.24 -3.18 -0.56
N GLU A 34 27.08 -3.72 -1.76
CA GLU A 34 28.11 -3.69 -2.82
C GLU A 34 28.53 -2.26 -3.18
N LEU A 35 27.57 -1.33 -3.22
CA LEU A 35 27.81 0.09 -3.50
C LEU A 35 28.27 0.90 -2.28
N GLN A 36 28.43 0.27 -1.12
CA GLN A 36 28.76 0.92 0.16
C GLN A 36 27.82 2.10 0.51
N ARG A 37 26.53 1.99 0.14
CA ARG A 37 25.51 3.00 0.45
C ARG A 37 24.61 2.53 1.58
N ASN A 38 24.41 3.40 2.56
CA ASN A 38 23.50 3.18 3.67
C ASN A 38 22.06 3.57 3.26
N ILE A 39 21.33 2.59 2.74
CA ILE A 39 19.93 2.75 2.34
C ILE A 39 19.02 2.37 3.51
N TYR A 40 18.03 3.21 3.73
CA TYR A 40 16.95 2.99 4.69
C TYR A 40 15.70 2.59 3.93
N PHE A 41 14.94 1.67 4.51
CA PHE A 41 13.63 1.23 4.03
C PHE A 41 12.59 1.67 5.03
N CYS A 42 11.55 2.38 4.57
CA CYS A 42 10.39 2.78 5.37
C CYS A 42 9.16 2.03 4.89
N PHE A 43 8.66 1.12 5.72
CA PHE A 43 7.45 0.36 5.48
C PHE A 43 6.26 1.19 5.97
N ILE A 44 5.45 1.69 5.05
CA ILE A 44 4.27 2.52 5.31
C ILE A 44 3.02 1.64 5.23
N ASP A 45 2.16 1.77 6.23
CA ASP A 45 0.81 1.19 6.28
C ASP A 45 -0.20 2.31 6.49
N TYR A 46 -1.34 2.22 5.81
CA TYR A 46 -2.44 3.16 5.94
C TYR A 46 -3.47 2.66 6.98
N ALA A 47 -3.84 3.54 7.91
CA ALA A 47 -4.89 3.26 8.87
C ALA A 47 -6.24 3.15 8.16
N LYS A 48 -6.82 1.94 8.14
CA LYS A 48 -8.13 1.65 7.52
C LYS A 48 -8.21 2.17 6.08
N ALA A 49 -7.22 1.79 5.27
CA ALA A 49 -7.00 2.34 3.93
C ALA A 49 -8.26 2.30 3.04
N PHE A 50 -8.94 1.15 3.02
CA PHE A 50 -10.17 0.93 2.25
C PHE A 50 -11.33 1.80 2.76
N ASP A 51 -11.44 2.02 4.07
CA ASP A 51 -12.52 2.79 4.70
C ASP A 51 -12.32 4.32 4.53
N CYS A 52 -11.09 4.75 4.24
CA CYS A 52 -10.72 6.16 4.09
C CYS A 52 -10.89 6.71 2.66
N VAL A 53 -11.32 5.87 1.71
CA VAL A 53 -11.52 6.29 0.32
C VAL A 53 -12.77 7.16 0.21
N ASP A 54 -12.55 8.42 -0.16
CA ASP A 54 -13.61 9.38 -0.47
C ASP A 54 -14.10 9.17 -1.91
N HIS A 55 -15.40 8.93 -2.08
CA HIS A 55 -16.00 8.66 -3.40
C HIS A 55 -15.87 9.84 -4.36
N ASN A 56 -16.08 11.07 -3.88
CA ASN A 56 -16.00 12.26 -4.72
C ASN A 56 -14.58 12.45 -5.27
N LYS A 57 -13.55 12.18 -4.46
CA LYS A 57 -12.16 12.15 -4.91
C LYS A 57 -11.88 10.98 -5.84
N LEU A 58 -12.39 9.79 -5.53
CA LEU A 58 -12.21 8.61 -6.38
C LEU A 58 -12.69 8.88 -7.81
N TRP A 59 -13.87 9.48 -7.99
CA TRP A 59 -14.39 9.79 -9.33
C TRP A 59 -13.55 10.81 -10.10
N LYS A 60 -12.97 11.79 -9.41
CA LYS A 60 -12.03 12.75 -10.02
C LYS A 60 -10.74 12.06 -10.43
N ILE A 61 -10.19 11.23 -9.56
CA ILE A 61 -8.97 10.46 -9.80
C ILE A 61 -9.14 9.52 -11.00
N LEU A 62 -10.26 8.79 -11.10
CA LEU A 62 -10.49 7.91 -12.24
C LEU A 62 -10.47 8.66 -13.58
N LYS A 63 -11.06 9.87 -13.63
CA LYS A 63 -11.00 10.74 -14.81
C LYS A 63 -9.57 11.18 -15.12
N GLU A 64 -8.81 11.62 -14.11
CA GLU A 64 -7.43 12.08 -14.27
C GLU A 64 -6.47 10.96 -14.71
N VAL A 65 -6.71 9.73 -14.27
CA VAL A 65 -5.95 8.54 -14.72
C VAL A 65 -6.34 8.12 -16.14
N GLY A 66 -7.38 8.71 -16.74
CA GLY A 66 -7.79 8.45 -18.12
C GLY A 66 -8.83 7.34 -18.27
N ILE A 67 -9.55 6.99 -17.20
CA ILE A 67 -10.68 6.06 -17.29
C ILE A 67 -11.85 6.75 -18.01
N PRO A 68 -12.41 6.16 -19.09
CA PRO A 68 -13.50 6.74 -19.84
C PRO A 68 -14.70 7.16 -18.97
N ASP A 69 -15.34 8.27 -19.34
CA ASP A 69 -16.45 8.85 -18.56
C ASP A 69 -17.64 7.91 -18.41
N HIS A 70 -17.94 7.10 -19.43
CA HIS A 70 -19.04 6.13 -19.36
C HIS A 70 -18.78 5.04 -18.29
N LEU A 71 -17.53 4.58 -18.14
CA LEU A 71 -17.16 3.62 -17.09
C LEU A 71 -17.17 4.28 -15.71
N THR A 72 -16.68 5.51 -15.61
CA THR A 72 -16.72 6.28 -14.36
C THR A 72 -18.17 6.54 -13.93
N CYS A 73 -19.08 6.79 -14.88
CA CYS A 73 -20.52 6.94 -14.62
C CYS A 73 -21.14 5.63 -14.10
N LEU A 74 -20.84 4.49 -14.73
CA LEU A 74 -21.29 3.18 -14.28
C LEU A 74 -20.82 2.87 -12.86
N LEU A 75 -19.55 3.14 -12.55
CA LEU A 75 -19.00 2.96 -11.20
C LEU A 75 -19.67 3.90 -10.20
N ARG A 76 -19.90 5.17 -10.56
CA ARG A 76 -20.61 6.12 -9.70
C ARG A 76 -22.02 5.63 -9.37
N ASN A 77 -22.76 5.13 -10.36
CA ASN A 77 -24.10 4.58 -10.16
C ASN A 77 -24.06 3.32 -9.30
N LEU A 78 -23.04 2.48 -9.46
CA LEU A 78 -22.84 1.33 -8.57
C LEU A 78 -22.64 1.77 -7.12
N TYR A 79 -21.96 2.88 -6.85
CA TYR A 79 -21.69 3.35 -5.49
C TYR A 79 -22.74 4.35 -4.95
N ALA A 80 -23.73 4.74 -5.75
CA ALA A 80 -24.76 5.70 -5.34
C ALA A 80 -25.82 5.05 -4.42
N GLY A 81 -26.33 5.83 -3.46
CA GLY A 81 -27.47 5.44 -2.61
C GLY A 81 -27.24 4.18 -1.77
N GLN A 82 -25.99 3.90 -1.40
CA GLN A 82 -25.68 2.71 -0.62
C GLN A 82 -26.05 2.88 0.84
N GLU A 83 -26.79 1.91 1.36
CA GLU A 83 -27.09 1.79 2.78
C GLU A 83 -26.55 0.48 3.34
N ALA A 84 -26.17 0.50 4.61
CA ALA A 84 -25.77 -0.68 5.36
C ALA A 84 -26.45 -0.71 6.73
N THR A 85 -26.52 -1.91 7.30
CA THR A 85 -26.92 -2.16 8.68
C THR A 85 -26.01 -3.24 9.27
N VAL A 86 -25.81 -3.22 10.59
CA VAL A 86 -24.97 -4.18 11.31
C VAL A 86 -25.87 -5.16 12.05
N ARG A 87 -25.68 -6.46 11.77
CA ARG A 87 -26.34 -7.53 12.54
C ARG A 87 -25.50 -7.88 13.75
N THR A 88 -26.06 -7.72 14.94
CA THR A 88 -25.44 -8.05 16.23
C THR A 88 -26.20 -9.19 16.92
N GLY A 89 -25.64 -9.75 18.00
CA GLY A 89 -26.34 -10.75 18.83
C GLY A 89 -27.59 -10.21 19.53
N HIS A 90 -27.77 -8.89 19.57
CA HIS A 90 -28.91 -8.22 20.20
C HIS A 90 -29.93 -7.68 19.17
N GLY A 91 -29.74 -7.97 17.88
CA GLY A 91 -30.60 -7.48 16.79
C GLY A 91 -29.83 -6.76 15.68
N THR A 92 -30.58 -6.29 14.68
CA THR A 92 -30.09 -5.53 13.55
C THR A 92 -30.18 -4.04 13.85
N THR A 93 -29.12 -3.27 13.57
CA THR A 93 -29.14 -1.81 13.76
C THR A 93 -30.01 -1.11 12.72
N ASP A 94 -30.26 0.18 12.91
CA ASP A 94 -30.86 1.00 11.86
C ASP A 94 -29.96 1.07 10.62
N TRP A 95 -30.60 1.37 9.48
CA TRP A 95 -29.91 1.63 8.23
C TRP A 95 -29.15 2.95 8.29
N PHE A 96 -27.92 2.95 7.77
CA PHE A 96 -27.11 4.16 7.62
C PHE A 96 -26.48 4.21 6.23
N GLN A 97 -26.28 5.44 5.75
CA GLN A 97 -25.72 5.71 4.43
C GLN A 97 -24.20 5.50 4.40
N ILE A 98 -23.70 4.83 3.37
CA ILE A 98 -22.27 4.62 3.13
C ILE A 98 -21.73 5.81 2.32
N GLY A 99 -21.05 6.74 2.99
CA GLY A 99 -20.46 7.93 2.36
C GLY A 99 -18.95 7.86 2.07
N LYS A 100 -18.27 6.87 2.64
CA LYS A 100 -16.81 6.61 2.49
C LYS A 100 -16.61 5.12 2.54
N GLU A 101 -15.55 4.67 1.87
CA GLU A 101 -15.10 3.29 1.71
C GLU A 101 -15.28 2.72 0.31
N VAL A 102 -14.39 1.82 -0.10
CA VAL A 102 -14.70 0.92 -1.21
C VAL A 102 -15.38 -0.34 -0.67
N ARG A 103 -16.42 -0.81 -1.36
CA ARG A 103 -17.23 -1.98 -0.97
C ARG A 103 -16.37 -3.20 -0.62
N ARG A 104 -16.37 -3.64 0.64
CA ARG A 104 -15.67 -4.87 1.03
C ARG A 104 -16.30 -6.07 0.32
N GLY A 105 -15.47 -6.97 -0.21
CA GLY A 105 -15.93 -8.15 -0.99
C GLY A 105 -16.27 -7.87 -2.46
N CYS A 106 -16.25 -6.62 -2.91
CA CYS A 106 -16.34 -6.32 -4.34
C CYS A 106 -15.00 -6.59 -5.03
N ILE A 107 -15.04 -7.33 -6.15
CA ILE A 107 -13.86 -7.70 -6.96
C ILE A 107 -13.13 -6.45 -7.48
N LEU A 108 -13.84 -5.33 -7.65
CA LEU A 108 -13.28 -4.07 -8.14
C LEU A 108 -12.64 -3.22 -7.04
N SER A 109 -12.97 -3.42 -5.77
CA SER A 109 -12.47 -2.56 -4.68
C SER A 109 -10.95 -2.53 -4.56
N PRO A 110 -10.22 -3.66 -4.65
CA PRO A 110 -8.77 -3.61 -4.61
C PRO A 110 -8.15 -2.91 -5.82
N CYS A 111 -8.80 -3.04 -6.98
CA CYS A 111 -8.40 -2.36 -8.19
C CYS A 111 -8.59 -0.83 -8.10
N LEU A 112 -9.74 -0.38 -7.58
CA LEU A 112 -10.03 1.03 -7.36
C LEU A 112 -9.09 1.65 -6.34
N PHE A 113 -8.79 0.92 -5.25
CA PHE A 113 -7.80 1.35 -4.27
C PHE A 113 -6.40 1.48 -4.88
N ASN A 114 -5.96 0.54 -5.71
CA ASN A 114 -4.67 0.64 -6.40
C ASN A 114 -4.57 1.90 -7.26
N LEU A 115 -5.64 2.28 -7.98
CA LEU A 115 -5.67 3.52 -8.76
C LEU A 115 -5.62 4.77 -7.86
N TYR A 116 -6.33 4.71 -6.73
CA TYR A 116 -6.33 5.77 -5.72
C TYR A 116 -4.94 5.98 -5.10
N ALA A 117 -4.27 4.90 -4.72
CA ALA A 117 -2.92 4.92 -4.19
C ALA A 117 -1.90 5.36 -5.25
N GLU A 118 -2.09 4.96 -6.51
CA GLU A 118 -1.26 5.40 -7.62
C GLU A 118 -1.35 6.91 -7.85
N TYR A 119 -2.55 7.50 -7.77
CA TYR A 119 -2.72 8.96 -7.83
C TYR A 119 -1.91 9.68 -6.74
N VAL A 120 -1.95 9.18 -5.50
CA VAL A 120 -1.12 9.72 -4.41
C VAL A 120 0.36 9.66 -4.79
N MET A 121 0.83 8.50 -5.26
CA MET A 121 2.25 8.33 -5.59
C MET A 121 2.70 9.18 -6.78
N ARG A 122 1.87 9.36 -7.83
CA ARG A 122 2.18 10.25 -8.96
C ARG A 122 2.37 11.70 -8.50
N ASN A 123 1.51 12.17 -7.60
CA ASN A 123 1.56 13.54 -7.09
C ASN A 123 2.71 13.83 -6.11
N THR A 124 3.35 12.78 -5.59
CA THR A 124 4.52 12.94 -4.69
C THR A 124 5.81 13.26 -5.41
N GLY A 125 5.83 13.17 -6.75
CA GLY A 125 7.02 13.40 -7.58
C GLY A 125 8.10 12.34 -7.39
N LEU A 126 7.74 11.12 -6.97
CA LEU A 126 8.70 10.03 -6.75
C LEU A 126 9.49 9.69 -8.02
N ASN A 127 8.89 9.77 -9.21
CA ASN A 127 9.58 9.48 -10.47
C ASN A 127 10.68 10.52 -10.82
N GLU A 128 10.50 11.76 -10.37
CA GLU A 128 11.44 12.87 -10.61
C GLU A 128 12.48 12.99 -9.49
N ALA A 129 12.22 12.35 -8.33
CA ALA A 129 13.11 12.37 -7.20
C ALA A 129 14.42 11.64 -7.54
N ARG A 130 15.55 12.32 -7.28
CA ARG A 130 16.89 11.69 -7.31
C ARG A 130 17.13 10.73 -6.15
N ALA A 131 16.31 10.87 -5.10
CA ALA A 131 16.31 10.02 -3.91
C ALA A 131 16.03 8.56 -4.27
N GLY A 132 16.77 7.63 -3.66
CA GLY A 132 16.65 6.20 -3.90
C GLY A 132 17.97 5.50 -4.20
N ILE A 133 17.87 4.27 -4.72
CA ILE A 133 19.02 3.50 -5.20
C ILE A 133 18.97 3.38 -6.72
N LYS A 134 20.11 3.63 -7.39
CA LYS A 134 20.23 3.42 -8.82
C LYS A 134 20.69 1.99 -9.09
N ILE A 135 19.87 1.20 -9.78
CA ILE A 135 20.20 -0.17 -10.19
C ILE A 135 19.97 -0.25 -11.71
N ALA A 136 20.99 -0.69 -12.45
CA ALA A 136 20.94 -0.81 -13.92
C ALA A 136 20.40 0.45 -14.63
N GLY A 137 20.83 1.63 -14.20
CA GLY A 137 20.43 2.92 -14.78
C GLY A 137 19.03 3.41 -14.38
N ARG A 138 18.27 2.65 -13.59
CA ARG A 138 16.94 3.04 -13.07
C ARG A 138 17.04 3.43 -11.61
N ASN A 139 16.37 4.51 -11.22
CA ASN A 139 16.24 4.89 -9.82
C ASN A 139 15.06 4.17 -9.18
N ILE A 140 15.30 3.43 -8.09
CA ILE A 140 14.29 2.71 -7.33
C ILE A 140 14.18 3.37 -5.97
N ASN A 141 13.00 3.90 -5.66
CA ASN A 141 12.73 4.58 -4.40
C ASN A 141 11.45 4.11 -3.70
N ASN A 142 10.66 3.26 -4.36
CA ASN A 142 9.50 2.64 -3.75
C ASN A 142 9.22 1.26 -4.33
N LEU A 143 8.69 0.38 -3.49
CA LEU A 143 8.08 -0.89 -3.86
C LEU A 143 6.73 -0.98 -3.19
N ARG A 144 5.72 -1.49 -3.90
CA ARG A 144 4.32 -1.44 -3.45
C ARG A 144 3.64 -2.78 -3.61
N TYR A 145 2.83 -3.13 -2.62
CA TYR A 145 1.92 -4.25 -2.65
C TYR A 145 0.62 -3.80 -1.99
N THR A 146 -0.42 -3.57 -2.80
CA THR A 146 -1.72 -3.09 -2.32
C THR A 146 -1.57 -1.77 -1.55
N ASP A 147 -1.95 -1.73 -0.28
CA ASP A 147 -1.80 -0.66 0.68
C ASP A 147 -0.42 -0.59 1.34
N ASP A 148 0.35 -1.68 1.31
CA ASP A 148 1.73 -1.68 1.79
C ASP A 148 2.64 -0.94 0.80
N THR A 149 3.29 0.11 1.28
CA THR A 149 4.27 0.88 0.50
C THR A 149 5.61 0.90 1.21
N THR A 150 6.65 0.41 0.56
CA THR A 150 8.02 0.51 1.04
C THR A 150 8.70 1.66 0.32
N LEU A 151 9.08 2.73 1.01
CA LEU A 151 9.98 3.76 0.48
C LEU A 151 11.42 3.38 0.78
N MET A 152 12.35 3.77 -0.08
CA MET A 152 13.78 3.56 0.14
C MET A 152 14.61 4.70 -0.40
N ALA A 153 15.57 5.15 0.39
CA ALA A 153 16.56 6.16 0.03
C ALA A 153 17.62 6.24 1.15
N GLU A 154 18.59 7.15 1.01
CA GLU A 154 19.42 7.54 2.14
C GLU A 154 18.60 8.29 3.20
N ARG A 155 19.14 8.43 4.41
CA ARG A 155 18.41 8.96 5.58
C ARG A 155 17.64 10.26 5.31
N GLU A 156 18.34 11.32 4.92
CA GLU A 156 17.70 12.65 4.79
C GLU A 156 16.76 12.72 3.58
N GLU A 157 17.11 12.00 2.52
CA GLU A 157 16.26 11.83 1.35
C GLU A 157 14.97 11.08 1.70
N LEU A 158 15.06 9.99 2.49
CA LEU A 158 13.92 9.19 2.90
C LEU A 158 12.95 9.99 3.79
N LYS A 159 13.47 10.82 4.71
CA LYS A 159 12.63 11.75 5.49
C LYS A 159 11.87 12.70 4.56
N SER A 160 12.56 13.26 3.58
CA SER A 160 11.98 14.19 2.60
C SER A 160 10.90 13.51 1.76
N LEU A 161 11.14 12.28 1.28
CA LEU A 161 10.16 11.48 0.56
C LEU A 161 8.95 11.15 1.41
N LEU A 162 9.17 10.73 2.66
CA LEU A 162 8.09 10.39 3.59
C LEU A 162 7.19 11.60 3.88
N ILE A 163 7.75 12.80 4.05
CA ILE A 163 6.98 14.03 4.25
C ILE A 163 6.09 14.33 3.03
N LYS A 164 6.64 14.18 1.82
CA LYS A 164 5.88 14.36 0.57
C LYS A 164 4.74 13.33 0.46
N VAL A 165 5.03 12.05 0.68
CA VAL A 165 4.03 10.97 0.66
C VAL A 165 2.94 11.22 1.70
N LYS A 166 3.30 11.60 2.92
CA LYS A 166 2.33 11.93 3.96
C LYS A 166 1.44 13.12 3.56
N LYS A 167 2.02 14.19 3.02
CA LYS A 167 1.27 15.38 2.58
C LYS A 167 0.24 15.03 1.51
N GLU A 168 0.65 14.30 0.47
CA GLU A 168 -0.25 13.92 -0.62
C GLU A 168 -1.29 12.87 -0.18
N SER A 169 -0.92 11.97 0.73
CA SER A 169 -1.87 11.01 1.33
C SER A 169 -2.99 11.72 2.07
N VAL A 170 -2.67 12.73 2.89
CA VAL A 170 -3.68 13.52 3.61
C VAL A 170 -4.58 14.29 2.63
N ARG A 171 -4.02 14.84 1.55
CA ARG A 171 -4.80 15.48 0.47
C ARG A 171 -5.76 14.49 -0.19
N ALA A 172 -5.43 13.21 -0.24
CA ALA A 172 -6.29 12.12 -0.70
C ALA A 172 -7.01 11.41 0.46
N THR A 173 -7.26 12.06 1.60
CA THR A 173 -7.96 11.48 2.77
C THR A 173 -7.37 10.18 3.36
N LEU A 174 -6.19 9.74 2.92
CA LEU A 174 -5.47 8.59 3.48
C LEU A 174 -4.62 9.02 4.67
N LYS A 175 -4.67 8.23 5.75
CA LYS A 175 -3.92 8.47 6.98
C LYS A 175 -2.87 7.39 7.17
N LEU A 176 -1.61 7.78 7.31
CA LEU A 176 -0.52 6.85 7.63
C LEU A 176 -0.63 6.41 9.10
N SER A 177 -0.39 5.13 9.35
CA SER A 177 -0.35 4.55 10.69
C SER A 177 1.07 4.51 11.23
N ILE A 178 1.46 5.53 12.01
CA ILE A 178 2.82 5.62 12.59
C ILE A 178 3.18 4.36 13.41
N GLN A 179 2.21 3.79 14.13
CA GLN A 179 2.43 2.59 14.97
C GLN A 179 2.72 1.32 14.16
N LYS A 180 2.28 1.28 12.90
CA LYS A 180 2.53 0.15 12.00
C LYS A 180 3.69 0.43 11.06
N THR A 181 4.06 1.70 10.88
CA THR A 181 5.23 2.08 10.12
C THR A 181 6.50 1.53 10.77
N LYS A 182 7.40 0.98 9.95
CA LYS A 182 8.68 0.44 10.43
C LYS A 182 9.84 0.96 9.58
N ILE A 183 11.01 1.09 10.20
CA ILE A 183 12.25 1.45 9.52
C ILE A 183 13.23 0.28 9.56
N MET A 184 13.88 0.00 8.45
CA MET A 184 15.03 -0.91 8.34
C MET A 184 16.18 -0.17 7.67
N ALA A 185 17.43 -0.57 7.90
CA ALA A 185 18.58 -0.04 7.19
C ALA A 185 19.45 -1.18 6.64
N SER A 186 20.20 -0.92 5.57
CA SER A 186 21.24 -1.84 5.08
C SER A 186 22.47 -1.88 5.99
N GLY A 187 22.74 -0.78 6.71
CA GLY A 187 23.86 -0.62 7.64
C GLY A 187 23.42 -0.34 9.08
N LEU A 188 24.15 0.52 9.79
CA LEU A 188 23.85 0.86 11.19
C LEU A 188 22.48 1.54 11.32
N ILE A 189 21.60 0.91 12.11
CA ILE A 189 20.30 1.47 12.46
C ILE A 189 20.51 2.48 13.59
N SER A 190 20.16 3.75 13.37
CA SER A 190 19.96 4.68 14.48
C SER A 190 18.47 4.92 14.72
N SER A 191 18.16 5.50 15.89
CA SER A 191 16.81 5.90 16.24
C SER A 191 16.22 6.83 15.17
N TRP A 192 14.93 6.62 14.89
CA TRP A 192 14.17 7.39 13.90
C TRP A 192 12.88 7.91 14.53
N GLN A 193 12.50 9.13 14.17
CA GLN A 193 11.26 9.76 14.63
C GLN A 193 10.43 10.29 13.46
N ILE A 194 9.12 10.08 13.55
CA ILE A 194 8.11 10.69 12.67
C ILE A 194 7.13 11.41 13.58
N ASP A 195 6.93 12.72 13.38
CA ASP A 195 6.05 13.57 14.20
C ASP A 195 6.35 13.49 15.72
N GLY A 196 7.63 13.45 16.08
CA GLY A 196 8.06 13.31 17.48
C GLY A 196 7.80 11.94 18.10
N LYS A 197 7.29 10.97 17.34
CA LYS A 197 7.11 9.58 17.79
C LYS A 197 8.23 8.70 17.24
N THR A 198 8.83 7.92 18.12
CA THR A 198 9.83 6.91 17.73
C THR A 198 9.18 5.82 16.88
N VAL A 199 9.79 5.52 15.74
CA VAL A 199 9.34 4.47 14.82
C VAL A 199 10.04 3.16 15.16
N GLU A 200 9.31 2.05 15.08
CA GLU A 200 9.86 0.72 15.32
C GLU A 200 10.96 0.42 14.29
N THR A 201 12.16 0.08 14.76
CA THR A 201 13.27 -0.36 13.89
C THR A 201 13.29 -1.87 13.76
N ALA A 202 13.31 -2.37 12.53
CA ALA A 202 13.39 -3.79 12.21
C ALA A 202 14.81 -4.16 11.80
N ALA A 203 15.36 -5.22 12.43
CA ALA A 203 16.67 -5.77 12.08
C ALA A 203 16.62 -6.56 10.76
N ASP A 204 15.53 -7.31 10.58
CA ASP A 204 15.25 -8.06 9.36
C ASP A 204 13.80 -7.91 8.95
N PHE A 205 13.58 -8.11 7.65
CA PHE A 205 12.28 -7.98 7.03
C PHE A 205 11.79 -9.35 6.53
N ILE A 206 10.63 -9.74 7.04
CA ILE A 206 9.83 -10.81 6.44
C ILE A 206 8.53 -10.14 6.01
N LEU A 207 8.34 -9.98 4.69
CA LEU A 207 7.05 -9.58 4.12
C LEU A 207 6.10 -10.76 4.45
N GLY A 208 5.26 -10.57 5.47
CA GLY A 208 4.37 -11.63 5.99
C GLY A 208 4.63 -12.14 7.42
N ALA A 209 5.52 -11.56 8.24
CA ALA A 209 5.68 -12.02 9.64
C ALA A 209 4.80 -11.28 10.68
N GLN A 210 4.10 -12.12 11.46
CA GLN A 210 3.51 -12.00 12.81
C GLN A 210 2.53 -10.86 13.16
N LYS A 211 2.60 -9.65 12.59
CA LYS A 211 1.51 -8.64 12.69
C LYS A 211 0.50 -8.72 11.53
N SER A 212 0.77 -9.58 10.55
CA SER A 212 -0.13 -10.00 9.45
C SER A 212 -0.86 -11.34 9.72
N ARG A 213 -0.91 -11.78 11.00
CA ARG A 213 -1.38 -13.11 11.45
C ARG A 213 -2.87 -13.42 11.21
N GLN A 214 -3.63 -12.61 10.46
CA GLN A 214 -5.00 -12.96 10.07
C GLN A 214 -5.13 -13.55 8.65
N MET A 215 -4.09 -13.56 7.81
CA MET A 215 -4.29 -14.01 6.41
C MET A 215 -3.50 -15.25 5.97
N VAL A 216 -2.44 -15.67 6.67
CA VAL A 216 -1.80 -16.98 6.36
C VAL A 216 -2.59 -18.15 6.96
N THR A 217 -3.36 -17.92 8.02
CA THR A 217 -4.23 -18.94 8.64
C THR A 217 -5.39 -19.39 7.75
N ALA A 218 -5.70 -18.66 6.66
CA ALA A 218 -6.69 -19.06 5.66
C ALA A 218 -6.09 -19.77 4.43
N ALA A 219 -4.76 -19.70 4.23
CA ALA A 219 -4.08 -20.40 3.12
C ALA A 219 -3.54 -21.78 3.53
N MET A 220 -3.43 -22.08 4.83
CA MET A 220 -2.98 -23.40 5.33
C MET A 220 -4.07 -24.27 5.98
N LYS A 221 -5.33 -23.80 6.07
CA LYS A 221 -6.47 -24.65 6.49
C LYS A 221 -7.21 -25.36 5.34
N LEU A 222 -6.62 -25.39 4.13
CA LEU A 222 -7.10 -26.23 3.02
C LEU A 222 -6.01 -27.19 2.50
N LYS A 223 -5.04 -27.55 3.36
CA LYS A 223 -4.19 -28.74 3.15
C LYS A 223 -4.49 -29.89 4.12
N GLU A 224 -5.39 -29.69 5.09
CA GLU A 224 -5.94 -30.77 5.95
C GLU A 224 -7.36 -31.20 5.54
N ALA A 225 -7.87 -30.74 4.39
CA ALA A 225 -9.13 -31.23 3.80
C ALA A 225 -8.94 -32.07 2.52
N CYS A 226 -7.71 -32.46 2.20
CA CYS A 226 -7.39 -33.37 1.09
C CYS A 226 -6.27 -34.35 1.46
N SER A 227 -6.36 -34.94 2.65
CA SER A 227 -5.70 -36.21 2.99
C SER A 227 -6.68 -37.27 3.49
N CYS A 228 -7.99 -37.08 3.25
CA CYS A 228 -8.97 -38.16 3.26
C CYS A 228 -9.59 -38.27 1.86
N CYS A 229 -8.83 -38.87 0.94
CA CYS A 229 -9.42 -39.75 -0.07
C CYS A 229 -8.88 -41.14 0.21
N CYS A 230 -9.52 -41.80 1.18
CA CYS A 230 -9.84 -43.22 1.26
C CYS A 230 -11.09 -43.30 2.14
#